data_AF-A0A1F3KIJ3-F1
#
_entry.id   AF-A0A1F3KIJ3-F1
#
_cell.length_a   1.000
_cell.length_b   1.000
_cell.length_c   1.000
_cell.angle_alpha   90.00
_cell.angle_beta   90.00
_cell.angle_gamma   90.00
#
_symmetry.space_group_name_H-M   'P 1'
#
loop_
_entity.id
_entity.type
_entity.pdbx_description
1 polymer ?
#
loop_
_entity_poly.entity_id
_entity_poly.type
_entity_poly.pdbx_seq_one_letter_code
_entity_poly.pdbx_strand_id
1 'polypeptide(L)'
;MKAGQRCSFLLIILMAVLPVFLSVDLLAQNPIPSYNVVVESQEVFSESSGGENVTDGKRKVLITGSSSTNHTESSCSATVYVATTDQQTILGPFALTCSANLEVEIDDRQWSVLVNSDTTILVSVWIEQSDVSVILPQLFHPADKEIMPTCNPHNLFDLPFRGEQVAVLFFISSLI
;
A
#
# COMPACT_ATOMS: atom_id res chain seq x y z
N MET A 1 -13.25 -7.62 -66.87
CA MET A 1 -12.39 -8.18 -65.80
C MET A 1 -12.13 -7.09 -64.77
N LYS A 2 -12.70 -7.19 -63.56
CA LYS A 2 -12.68 -6.14 -62.52
C LYS A 2 -11.47 -6.35 -61.60
N ALA A 3 -10.44 -5.52 -61.76
CA ALA A 3 -9.23 -5.54 -60.93
C ALA A 3 -9.42 -4.93 -59.52
N GLY A 4 -10.61 -4.41 -59.19
CA GLY A 4 -10.87 -3.70 -57.93
C GLY A 4 -11.27 -4.53 -56.72
N GLN A 5 -11.52 -5.84 -56.87
CA GLN A 5 -12.15 -6.63 -55.81
C GLN A 5 -11.15 -7.37 -54.89
N ARG A 6 -9.86 -7.42 -55.26
CA ARG A 6 -8.85 -8.18 -54.50
C ARG A 6 -8.18 -7.37 -53.37
N CYS A 7 -8.09 -6.05 -53.47
CA CYS A 7 -7.55 -5.21 -52.39
C CYS A 7 -8.50 -5.08 -51.19
N SER A 8 -9.82 -5.14 -51.42
CA SER A 8 -10.82 -4.96 -50.36
C SER A 8 -10.78 -6.09 -49.32
N PHE A 9 -10.61 -7.34 -49.76
CA PHE A 9 -10.56 -8.50 -48.85
C PHE A 9 -9.34 -8.49 -47.94
N LEU A 10 -8.19 -7.99 -48.41
CA LEU A 10 -6.95 -7.96 -47.63
C LEU A 10 -7.02 -6.90 -46.51
N LEU A 11 -7.69 -5.77 -46.78
CA LEU A 11 -7.90 -4.70 -45.81
C LEU A 11 -8.89 -5.12 -44.71
N ILE A 12 -9.93 -5.90 -45.07
CA ILE A 12 -10.88 -6.47 -44.10
C ILE A 12 -10.19 -7.46 -43.16
N ILE A 13 -9.30 -8.31 -43.67
CA ILE A 13 -8.54 -9.26 -42.84
C ILE A 13 -7.57 -8.51 -41.90
N LEU A 14 -6.88 -7.47 -42.39
CA LEU A 14 -5.98 -6.64 -41.57
C LEU A 14 -6.74 -5.94 -40.43
N MET A 15 -7.92 -5.38 -40.73
CA MET A 15 -8.77 -4.68 -39.75
C MET A 15 -9.43 -5.64 -38.76
N ALA A 16 -9.69 -6.90 -39.14
CA ALA A 16 -10.26 -7.92 -38.25
C ALA A 16 -9.22 -8.52 -37.30
N VAL A 17 -7.94 -8.55 -37.68
CA VAL A 17 -6.85 -9.14 -36.88
C VAL A 17 -6.24 -8.12 -35.90
N LEU A 18 -6.23 -6.83 -36.23
CA LEU A 18 -5.64 -5.77 -35.40
C LEU A 18 -6.27 -5.59 -33.99
N PRO A 19 -7.60 -5.68 -33.78
CA PRO A 19 -8.18 -5.42 -32.46
C PRO A 19 -8.01 -6.58 -31.47
N VAL A 20 -7.67 -7.80 -31.93
CA VAL A 20 -7.49 -8.97 -31.04
C VAL A 20 -6.19 -8.87 -30.22
N PHE A 21 -5.22 -8.09 -30.67
CA PHE A 21 -3.92 -7.94 -29.98
C PHE A 21 -3.85 -6.76 -28.99
N LEU A 22 -4.90 -5.93 -28.91
CA LEU A 22 -4.85 -4.65 -28.17
C LEU A 22 -5.61 -4.66 -26.83
N SER A 23 -6.00 -5.83 -26.30
CA SER A 23 -6.85 -5.89 -25.10
C SER A 23 -6.39 -6.93 -24.10
N VAL A 24 -5.09 -6.97 -23.82
CA VAL A 24 -4.61 -7.54 -22.55
C VAL A 24 -4.51 -6.37 -21.59
N ASP A 25 -5.66 -5.93 -21.09
CA ASP A 25 -5.68 -5.16 -19.86
C ASP A 25 -5.06 -6.06 -18.81
N LEU A 26 -3.82 -5.77 -18.45
CA LEU A 26 -3.14 -6.37 -17.30
C LEU A 26 -3.88 -5.84 -16.07
N LEU A 27 -5.08 -6.37 -15.83
CA LEU A 27 -5.88 -6.04 -14.68
C LEU A 27 -5.01 -6.36 -13.47
N ALA A 28 -4.74 -5.32 -12.67
CA ALA A 28 -4.10 -5.50 -11.39
C ALA A 28 -4.85 -6.60 -10.62
N GLN A 29 -4.16 -7.68 -10.30
CA GLN A 29 -4.80 -8.82 -9.64
C GLN A 29 -5.20 -8.45 -8.21
N ASN A 30 -4.44 -7.56 -7.57
CA ASN A 30 -4.64 -7.18 -6.18
C ASN A 30 -4.68 -5.64 -6.03
N PRO A 31 -5.72 -5.04 -5.43
CA PRO A 31 -5.73 -3.60 -5.17
C PRO A 31 -4.79 -3.22 -4.03
N ILE A 32 -4.22 -2.01 -4.03
CA ILE A 32 -3.52 -1.45 -2.86
C ILE A 32 -4.55 -0.64 -2.04
N PRO A 33 -4.70 -0.87 -0.72
CA PRO A 33 -3.95 -1.83 0.11
C PRO A 33 -4.44 -3.28 -0.04
N SER A 34 -3.51 -4.22 0.12
CA SER A 34 -3.75 -5.67 0.18
C SER A 34 -2.92 -6.30 1.29
N TYR A 35 -3.46 -7.30 1.98
CA TYR A 35 -2.80 -7.93 3.14
C TYR A 35 -2.80 -9.45 3.01
N ASN A 36 -1.67 -10.07 3.35
CA ASN A 36 -1.46 -11.53 3.36
C ASN A 36 -1.84 -12.21 2.04
N VAL A 37 -1.51 -11.61 0.90
CA VAL A 37 -1.70 -12.20 -0.42
C VAL A 37 -0.64 -13.25 -0.66
N VAL A 38 -1.06 -14.44 -1.07
CA VAL A 38 -0.15 -15.55 -1.43
C VAL A 38 0.48 -15.24 -2.79
N VAL A 39 1.80 -15.13 -2.84
CA VAL A 39 2.58 -14.93 -4.06
C VAL A 39 3.38 -16.21 -4.33
N GLU A 40 3.02 -16.95 -5.38
CA GLU A 40 3.68 -18.20 -5.75
C GLU A 40 4.83 -18.01 -6.74
N SER A 41 4.69 -17.04 -7.65
CA SER A 41 5.71 -16.72 -8.65
C SER A 41 5.78 -15.22 -8.87
N GLN A 42 4.71 -14.65 -9.43
CA GLN A 42 4.64 -13.24 -9.77
C GLN A 42 3.26 -12.70 -9.46
N GLU A 43 3.20 -11.59 -8.73
CA GLU A 43 1.95 -10.90 -8.43
C GLU A 43 2.07 -9.39 -8.62
N VAL A 44 0.97 -8.79 -9.08
CA VAL A 44 0.87 -7.34 -9.30
C VAL A 44 -0.19 -6.75 -8.40
N PHE A 45 0.24 -5.77 -7.60
CA PHE A 45 -0.60 -4.93 -6.79
C PHE A 45 -0.74 -3.56 -7.46
N SER A 46 -1.92 -2.97 -7.51
CA SER A 46 -2.07 -1.61 -8.06
C SER A 46 -3.01 -0.76 -7.24
N GLU A 47 -2.70 0.52 -7.14
CA GLU A 47 -3.63 1.50 -6.58
C GLU A 47 -4.94 1.53 -7.38
N SER A 48 -6.07 1.52 -6.69
CA SER A 48 -7.38 1.64 -7.32
C SER A 48 -7.61 3.10 -7.72
N SER A 49 -8.05 3.33 -8.95
CA SER A 49 -8.35 4.67 -9.48
C SER A 49 -9.54 5.37 -8.81
N GLY A 50 -10.21 4.71 -7.85
CA GLY A 50 -11.39 5.23 -7.14
C GLY A 50 -11.12 5.79 -5.73
N GLY A 51 -9.87 5.87 -5.27
CA GLY A 51 -9.53 6.43 -3.96
C GLY A 51 -9.67 7.95 -3.91
N GLU A 52 -10.33 8.47 -2.88
CA GLU A 52 -10.51 9.90 -2.61
C GLU A 52 -9.23 10.71 -2.82
N ASN A 53 -9.39 11.87 -3.47
CA ASN A 53 -8.37 12.92 -3.73
C ASN A 53 -7.07 12.71 -2.98
N VAL A 54 -6.06 12.16 -3.67
CA VAL A 54 -4.69 12.07 -3.19
C VAL A 54 -4.26 13.49 -2.82
N THR A 55 -4.18 13.76 -1.52
CA THR A 55 -3.69 15.03 -1.00
C THR A 55 -2.21 15.15 -1.33
N ASP A 56 -1.81 16.27 -1.92
CA ASP A 56 -0.41 16.60 -2.21
C ASP A 56 0.44 16.40 -0.94
N GLY A 57 1.32 15.40 -0.97
CA GLY A 57 2.06 14.98 0.21
C GLY A 57 3.10 13.90 -0.09
N LYS A 58 4.09 13.76 0.79
CA LYS A 58 5.07 12.68 0.69
C LYS A 58 4.37 11.36 1.01
N ARG A 59 4.39 10.43 0.05
CA ARG A 59 3.78 9.11 0.18
C ARG A 59 4.87 8.04 0.23
N LYS A 60 4.58 6.92 0.88
CA LYS A 60 5.46 5.76 0.89
C LYS A 60 4.65 4.50 0.62
N VAL A 61 5.17 3.64 -0.24
CA VAL A 61 4.68 2.26 -0.36
C VAL A 61 5.42 1.41 0.67
N LEU A 62 4.66 0.69 1.49
CA LEU A 62 5.17 -0.31 2.41
C LEU A 62 4.86 -1.70 1.88
N ILE A 63 5.89 -2.54 1.81
CA ILE A 63 5.78 -3.94 1.42
C ILE A 63 6.36 -4.80 2.54
N THR A 64 5.60 -5.80 2.98
CA THR A 64 6.07 -6.78 3.97
C THR A 64 5.90 -8.20 3.46
N GLY A 65 6.94 -9.01 3.68
CA GLY A 65 6.95 -10.43 3.33
C GLY A 65 6.96 -11.30 4.58
N SER A 66 6.13 -12.34 4.58
CA SER A 66 6.13 -13.38 5.60
C SER A 66 6.09 -14.77 4.97
N SER A 67 6.54 -15.78 5.71
CA SER A 67 6.56 -17.15 5.21
C SER A 67 5.14 -17.72 5.22
N SER A 68 4.76 -18.38 4.12
CA SER A 68 3.58 -19.24 4.09
C SER A 68 3.81 -20.42 5.06
N THR A 69 2.93 -20.57 6.05
CA THR A 69 3.10 -21.36 7.29
C THR A 69 3.33 -22.87 7.14
N ASN A 70 3.55 -23.39 5.93
CA ASN A 70 3.71 -24.82 5.67
C ASN A 70 5.16 -25.27 5.44
N HIS A 71 6.14 -24.38 5.42
CA HIS A 71 7.53 -24.77 5.23
C HIS A 71 8.43 -24.21 6.33
N THR A 72 8.82 -25.08 7.25
CA THR A 72 9.77 -24.84 8.35
C THR A 72 11.17 -24.41 7.89
N GLU A 73 11.44 -24.40 6.58
CA GLU A 73 12.73 -24.05 5.99
C GLU A 73 12.61 -23.20 4.70
N SER A 74 11.47 -22.60 4.38
CA SER A 74 11.37 -21.78 3.16
C SER A 74 12.14 -20.47 3.33
N SER A 75 13.29 -20.37 2.65
CA SER A 75 13.97 -19.10 2.42
C SER A 75 13.02 -18.16 1.69
N CYS A 76 12.55 -17.15 2.41
CA CYS A 76 11.62 -16.16 1.92
C CYS A 76 12.42 -15.01 1.29
N SER A 77 12.51 -15.07 -0.03
CA SER A 77 13.24 -14.12 -0.86
C SER A 77 12.39 -13.74 -2.05
N ALA A 78 12.16 -12.44 -2.23
CA ALA A 78 11.47 -11.92 -3.40
C ALA A 78 12.17 -10.68 -3.93
N THR A 79 11.98 -10.44 -5.22
CA THR A 79 12.37 -9.22 -5.91
C THR A 79 11.15 -8.36 -6.11
N VAL A 80 11.21 -7.12 -5.63
CA VAL A 80 10.12 -6.15 -5.72
C VAL A 80 10.49 -5.02 -6.68
N TYR A 81 9.55 -4.66 -7.54
CA TYR A 81 9.61 -3.47 -8.37
C TYR A 81 8.41 -2.58 -8.02
N VAL A 82 8.65 -1.28 -7.87
CA VAL A 82 7.60 -0.29 -7.61
C VAL A 82 7.57 0.63 -8.83
N ALA A 83 6.47 0.62 -9.57
CA ALA A 83 6.35 1.34 -10.84
C ALA A 83 5.11 2.20 -10.87
N THR A 84 5.11 3.28 -11.63
CA THR A 84 3.87 4.01 -11.89
C THR A 84 2.95 3.17 -12.79
N THR A 85 1.64 3.35 -12.66
CA THR A 85 0.65 2.56 -13.43
C THR A 85 0.75 2.80 -14.93
N ASP A 86 1.22 3.98 -15.34
CA ASP A 86 1.55 4.31 -16.73
C ASP A 86 2.93 3.79 -17.20
N GLN A 87 3.65 3.09 -16.31
CA GLN A 87 4.96 2.50 -16.53
C GLN A 87 6.07 3.49 -16.91
N GLN A 88 5.86 4.80 -16.71
CA GLN A 88 6.86 5.82 -17.01
C GLN A 88 8.00 5.85 -15.99
N THR A 89 7.78 5.35 -14.78
CA THR A 89 8.79 5.31 -13.72
C THR A 89 8.80 3.93 -13.08
N ILE A 90 10.00 3.37 -12.91
CA ILE A 90 10.23 2.07 -12.28
C ILE A 90 11.35 2.25 -11.25
N LEU A 91 11.08 1.83 -10.03
CA LEU A 91 12.00 1.80 -8.90
C LEU A 91 12.29 0.33 -8.55
N GLY A 92 13.56 0.01 -8.30
CA GLY A 92 14.02 -1.34 -7.99
C GLY A 92 15.07 -1.85 -9.00
N PRO A 93 15.44 -3.15 -8.95
CA PRO A 93 14.90 -4.19 -8.06
C PRO A 93 15.25 -3.97 -6.59
N PHE A 94 14.30 -4.28 -5.70
CA PHE A 94 14.53 -4.35 -4.26
C PHE A 94 14.45 -5.79 -3.78
N ALA A 95 15.34 -6.18 -2.86
CA ALA A 95 15.24 -7.47 -2.20
C ALA A 95 14.27 -7.38 -1.02
N LEU A 96 13.28 -8.26 -0.99
CA LEU A 96 12.37 -8.44 0.14
C LEU A 96 12.70 -9.77 0.83
N THR A 97 13.02 -9.68 2.12
CA THR A 97 13.25 -10.83 2.98
C THR A 97 12.16 -10.96 4.02
N CYS A 98 12.00 -12.15 4.58
CA CYS A 98 11.00 -12.35 5.62
C CYS A 98 11.24 -11.50 6.86
N SER A 99 10.15 -10.96 7.42
CA SER A 99 10.15 -10.08 8.60
C SER A 99 10.80 -8.71 8.39
N ALA A 100 11.22 -8.37 7.16
CA ALA A 100 11.67 -7.04 6.80
C ALA A 100 10.52 -6.24 6.17
N ASN A 101 10.49 -4.95 6.49
CA ASN A 101 9.61 -3.99 5.84
C ASN A 101 10.43 -3.25 4.78
N LEU A 102 9.95 -3.26 3.55
CA LEU A 102 10.49 -2.43 2.47
C LEU A 102 9.64 -1.17 2.38
N GLU A 103 10.27 -0.01 2.59
CA GLU A 103 9.67 1.30 2.41
C GLU A 103 10.24 1.96 1.15
N VAL A 104 9.36 2.40 0.25
CA VAL A 104 9.75 3.10 -0.98
C VAL A 104 9.02 4.43 -1.04
N GLU A 105 9.76 5.54 -1.10
CA GLU A 105 9.18 6.87 -1.29
C GLU A 105 8.58 6.99 -2.70
N ILE A 106 7.35 7.48 -2.76
CA ILE A 106 6.59 7.69 -4.00
C ILE A 106 5.97 9.09 -4.02
N ASP A 107 5.60 9.53 -5.22
CA ASP A 107 4.93 10.81 -5.45
C ASP A 107 3.40 10.67 -5.47
N ASP A 108 2.72 11.69 -5.99
CA ASP A 108 1.27 11.82 -6.12
C ASP A 108 0.65 10.99 -7.26
N ARG A 109 1.47 10.36 -8.11
CA ARG A 109 0.97 9.51 -9.21
C ARG A 109 0.35 8.21 -8.68
N GLN A 110 -0.29 7.46 -9.59
CA GLN A 110 -0.75 6.11 -9.31
C GLN A 110 0.40 5.12 -9.43
N TRP A 111 0.53 4.27 -8.43
CA TRP A 111 1.61 3.30 -8.32
C TRP A 111 1.10 1.86 -8.29
N SER A 112 1.95 0.98 -8.81
CA SER A 112 1.79 -0.46 -8.84
C SER A 112 3.05 -1.11 -8.27
N VAL A 113 2.90 -2.25 -7.63
CA VAL A 113 3.98 -3.05 -7.06
C VAL A 113 3.97 -4.41 -7.74
N LEU A 114 5.09 -4.78 -8.33
CA LEU A 114 5.34 -6.10 -8.88
C LEU A 114 6.21 -6.86 -7.88
N VAL A 115 5.74 -8.02 -7.43
CA VAL A 115 6.50 -8.92 -6.56
C VAL A 115 6.77 -10.21 -7.32
N ASN A 116 8.04 -10.59 -7.40
CA ASN A 116 8.50 -11.82 -8.02
C ASN A 116 9.25 -12.66 -6.98
N SER A 117 8.81 -13.89 -6.71
CA SER A 117 9.44 -14.81 -5.77
C SER A 117 9.59 -16.19 -6.40
N ASP A 118 10.70 -16.86 -6.09
CA ASP A 118 10.92 -18.26 -6.48
C ASP A 118 10.21 -19.25 -5.53
N THR A 119 9.65 -18.75 -4.43
CA THR A 119 9.00 -19.53 -3.36
C THR A 119 7.66 -18.94 -2.99
N THR A 120 6.73 -19.76 -2.51
CA THR A 120 5.45 -19.27 -2.00
C THR A 120 5.63 -18.44 -0.74
N ILE A 121 5.32 -17.15 -0.82
CA ILE A 121 5.36 -16.21 0.31
C ILE A 121 4.03 -15.50 0.49
N LEU A 122 3.80 -14.93 1.68
CA LEU A 122 2.69 -14.03 1.95
C LEU A 122 3.19 -12.59 1.88
N VAL A 123 2.48 -11.74 1.15
CA VAL A 123 2.86 -10.34 0.94
C VAL A 123 1.72 -9.41 1.35
N SER A 124 2.07 -8.35 2.06
CA SER A 124 1.15 -7.23 2.31
C SER A 124 1.74 -5.96 1.72
N VAL A 125 0.88 -5.16 1.07
CA VAL A 125 1.23 -3.91 0.40
C VAL A 125 0.23 -2.84 0.78
N TRP A 126 0.70 -1.70 1.27
CA TRP A 126 -0.14 -0.53 1.55
C TRP A 126 0.62 0.78 1.30
N ILE A 127 -0.11 1.89 1.24
CA ILE A 127 0.47 3.23 1.07
C ILE A 127 0.21 4.02 2.35
N GLU A 128 1.27 4.58 2.92
CA GLU A 128 1.18 5.55 4.02
C GLU A 128 1.36 6.96 3.47
N GLN A 129 0.50 7.87 3.93
CA GLN A 129 0.70 9.30 3.75
C GLN A 129 1.51 9.81 4.93
N SER A 130 2.65 10.46 4.65
CA SER A 130 3.33 11.23 5.67
C SER A 130 2.57 12.54 5.80
N ASP A 131 1.75 12.67 6.85
CA ASP A 131 1.19 13.96 7.22
C ASP A 131 2.36 14.90 7.47
N VAL A 132 2.65 15.76 6.49
CA VAL A 132 3.40 16.98 6.77
C VAL A 132 2.46 17.75 7.67
N SER A 133 2.60 17.57 8.98
CA SER A 133 1.99 18.46 9.95
C SER A 133 2.39 19.85 9.47
N VAL A 134 1.44 20.56 8.86
CA VAL A 134 1.63 21.96 8.53
C VAL A 134 1.91 22.56 9.88
N ILE A 135 3.19 22.88 10.12
CA ILE A 135 3.58 23.74 11.21
C ILE A 135 2.95 25.06 10.78
N LEU A 136 1.65 25.21 11.06
CA LEU A 136 1.04 26.51 11.20
C LEU A 136 2.03 27.22 12.10
N PRO A 137 2.74 28.26 11.62
CA PRO A 137 3.47 29.10 12.54
C PRO A 137 2.40 29.49 13.54
N GLN A 138 2.48 28.93 14.75
CA GLN A 138 1.63 29.36 15.84
C GLN A 138 2.01 30.82 15.93
N LEU A 139 1.13 31.66 15.40
CA LEU A 139 1.16 33.08 15.55
C LEU A 139 0.80 33.27 17.02
N PHE A 140 1.76 32.93 17.88
CA PHE A 140 1.82 33.26 19.27
C PHE A 140 1.68 34.76 19.26
N HIS A 141 0.45 35.22 19.44
CA HIS A 141 0.19 36.53 19.99
C HIS A 141 0.88 36.54 21.34
N PRO A 142 1.93 37.36 21.55
CA PRO A 142 2.33 37.71 22.90
C PRO A 142 1.27 38.71 23.39
N ALA A 143 0.12 38.19 23.82
CA ALA A 143 -0.83 39.01 24.55
C ALA A 143 -0.29 39.14 25.98
N ASP A 144 0.33 40.29 26.19
CA ASP A 144 0.72 40.89 27.44
C ASP A 144 -0.15 40.48 28.65
N LYS A 145 0.52 39.86 29.63
CA LYS A 145 0.75 40.43 30.95
C LYS A 145 -0.43 41.20 31.57
N GLU A 146 -1.15 40.59 32.51
CA GLU A 146 -1.40 41.21 33.81
C GLU A 146 -1.45 40.18 34.94
N ILE A 147 -0.88 40.60 36.06
CA ILE A 147 -0.59 39.87 37.28
C ILE A 147 -1.72 40.19 38.27
N MET A 148 -2.29 39.20 38.96
CA MET A 148 -2.27 39.10 40.45
C MET A 148 -3.17 37.97 40.99
N PRO A 149 -2.86 37.46 42.21
CA PRO A 149 -3.34 36.19 42.74
C PRO A 149 -4.46 36.35 43.77
N THR A 150 -5.26 35.30 43.98
CA THR A 150 -5.85 35.01 45.29
C THR A 150 -6.04 33.51 45.48
N CYS A 151 -5.43 33.00 46.54
CA CYS A 151 -5.62 31.66 47.08
C CYS A 151 -7.06 31.47 47.57
N ASN A 152 -7.65 30.29 47.34
CA ASN A 152 -8.77 29.80 48.14
C ASN A 152 -8.49 28.36 48.58
N PRO A 153 -8.17 28.12 49.87
CA PRO A 153 -7.84 26.78 50.37
C PRO A 153 -9.02 26.18 51.14
N HIS A 154 -10.11 25.80 50.49
CA HIS A 154 -11.14 24.97 51.12
C HIS A 154 -11.92 24.18 50.08
N ASN A 155 -11.53 22.93 49.87
CA ASN A 155 -12.43 21.76 49.94
C ASN A 155 -11.62 20.49 49.72
N LEU A 156 -11.02 20.09 50.85
CA LEU A 156 -10.66 18.74 51.21
C LEU A 156 -11.97 17.96 51.45
N PHE A 157 -12.40 17.12 50.50
CA PHE A 157 -13.19 15.91 50.75
C PHE A 157 -12.98 14.98 49.54
N ASP A 158 -12.20 13.90 49.66
CA ASP A 158 -12.68 12.55 50.03
C ASP A 158 -13.63 12.00 48.96
N LEU A 159 -13.27 11.01 48.14
CA LEU A 159 -13.32 9.57 48.47
C LEU A 159 -12.95 8.70 47.23
N PRO A 160 -12.89 7.34 47.29
CA PRO A 160 -11.70 6.62 46.88
C PRO A 160 -11.93 5.43 45.91
N PHE A 161 -10.83 4.73 45.58
CA PHE A 161 -10.72 3.28 45.33
C PHE A 161 -11.68 2.59 44.33
N ARG A 162 -11.12 2.12 43.20
CA ARG A 162 -11.33 0.80 42.55
C ARG A 162 -10.73 0.88 41.13
N GLY A 163 -9.88 0.00 40.64
CA GLY A 163 -9.35 -1.28 41.08
C GLY A 163 -8.69 -1.88 39.84
N GLU A 164 -7.55 -2.54 40.02
CA GLU A 164 -6.99 -3.52 39.09
C GLU A 164 -8.09 -4.39 38.46
N GLN A 165 -7.93 -4.76 37.19
CA GLN A 165 -7.68 -6.14 36.81
C GLN A 165 -7.25 -6.20 35.34
N VAL A 166 -6.16 -6.92 35.15
CA VAL A 166 -5.56 -7.38 33.91
C VAL A 166 -6.44 -8.47 33.32
N ALA A 167 -6.63 -8.48 31.99
CA ALA A 167 -7.09 -9.66 31.27
C ALA A 167 -6.32 -9.79 29.95
N VAL A 168 -5.15 -10.41 30.06
CA VAL A 168 -4.47 -11.08 28.94
C VAL A 168 -5.21 -12.40 28.73
N LEU A 169 -5.79 -12.62 27.55
CA LEU A 169 -6.32 -13.92 27.14
C LEU A 169 -5.48 -14.46 25.98
N PHE A 170 -4.75 -15.53 26.30
CA PHE A 170 -4.10 -16.44 25.37
C PHE A 170 -4.98 -17.69 25.13
N PHE A 171 -4.70 -18.37 24.01
CA PHE A 171 -5.16 -19.69 23.55
C PHE A 171 -6.59 -19.73 22.97
N ILE A 172 -6.93 -20.52 21.94
CA ILE A 172 -6.53 -21.91 21.66
C ILE A 172 -6.53 -22.20 20.14
N SER A 173 -5.59 -23.07 19.76
CA SER A 173 -5.52 -24.00 18.62
C SER A 173 -6.84 -24.59 18.09
N SER A 174 -6.92 -24.77 16.77
CA SER A 174 -7.60 -25.86 16.03
C SER A 174 -7.06 -25.75 14.59
N LEU A 175 -6.21 -26.61 14.03
CA LEU A 175 -6.23 -28.07 13.86
C LEU A 175 -7.56 -28.60 13.29
N ILE A 176 -7.79 -28.34 12.01
CA ILE A 176 -8.39 -29.26 11.03
C ILE A 176 -7.52 -29.19 9.77
#